data_AF-A0A1Q7WWA6-F1
#
_entry.id   AF-A0A1Q7WWA6-F1
#
_cell.length_a   1.000
_cell.length_b   1.000
_cell.length_c   1.000
_cell.angle_alpha   90.00
_cell.angle_beta   90.00
_cell.angle_gamma   90.00
#
_symmetry.space_group_name_H-M   'P 1'
#
loop_
_entity.id
_entity.type
_entity.pdbx_description
1 polymer ?
#
loop_
_entity_poly.entity_id
_entity_poly.type
_entity_poly.pdbx_seq_one_letter_code
_entity_poly.pdbx_strand_id
1 'polypeptide(L)' 'MCVVVTLADGALDVDREIRVLDGRGKPIERVYARGMSALGGITLGGHGHHLLWAVATGTAVARSIANRF' A
#
# COMPACT_ATOMS: atom_id res chain seq x y z
N MET A 1 -20.88 -12.69 -22.48
CA MET A 1 -19.65 -11.89 -22.31
C MET A 1 -19.32 -11.85 -20.82
N CYS A 2 -18.12 -12.25 -20.41
CA CYS A 2 -17.72 -12.30 -18.99
C CYS A 2 -17.00 -11.02 -18.60
N VAL A 3 -17.35 -10.44 -17.45
CA VAL A 3 -16.66 -9.27 -16.89
C VAL A 3 -15.57 -9.77 -15.94
N VAL A 4 -14.35 -9.27 -16.13
CA VAL A 4 -13.22 -9.53 -15.24
C VAL A 4 -12.88 -8.23 -14.51
N VAL A 5 -12.90 -8.28 -13.17
CA VAL A 5 -12.43 -7.19 -12.31
C VAL A 5 -10.97 -7.46 -11.99
N THR A 6 -10.07 -6.59 -12.42
CA THR A 6 -8.62 -6.80 -12.34
C THR A 6 -7.95 -6.07 -11.18
N LEU A 7 -8.61 -5.05 -10.62
CA LEU A 7 -8.07 -4.18 -9.59
C LEU A 7 -9.18 -3.84 -8.60
N ALA A 8 -8.81 -3.74 -7.32
CA ALA A 8 -9.66 -3.18 -6.28
C ALA A 8 -9.09 -1.82 -5.86
N ASP A 9 -9.95 -0.82 -5.73
CA ASP A 9 -9.57 0.51 -5.23
C ASP A 9 -9.47 0.54 -3.70
N GLY A 10 -9.97 -0.50 -3.01
CA GLY A 10 -9.87 -0.65 -1.56
C GLY A 10 -8.56 -1.30 -1.12
N ALA A 11 -8.03 -0.87 0.04
CA ALA A 11 -6.79 -1.36 0.63
C ALA A 11 -6.69 -0.98 2.11
N LEU A 12 -5.61 -1.41 2.78
CA LEU A 12 -5.30 -0.97 4.14
C LEU A 12 -4.93 0.52 4.12
N ASP A 13 -5.39 1.24 5.14
CA ASP A 13 -4.95 2.61 5.37
C ASP A 13 -3.51 2.60 5.88
N VAL A 14 -2.67 3.45 5.28
CA VAL A 14 -1.25 3.53 5.60
C VAL A 14 -0.82 4.98 5.71
N ASP A 15 0.13 5.24 6.60
CA ASP A 15 0.78 6.54 6.64
C ASP A 15 1.89 6.68 5.59
N ARG A 16 2.62 7.81 5.65
CA ARG A 16 3.73 8.14 4.73
C ARG A 16 4.93 7.20 4.84
N GLU A 17 5.02 6.39 5.89
CA GLU A 17 6.07 5.39 6.09
C GLU A 17 5.60 3.97 5.74
N ILE A 18 4.39 3.86 5.16
CA ILE A 18 3.74 2.60 4.77
C ILE A 18 3.47 1.68 5.98
N ARG A 19 3.22 2.28 7.15
CA ARG A 19 2.75 1.55 8.33
C ARG A 19 1.23 1.44 8.28
N VAL A 20 0.71 0.26 8.57
CA VAL A 20 -0.74 0.04 8.61
C VAL A 20 -1.34 0.76 9.82
N LEU A 21 -2.44 1.47 9.61
CA LEU A 21 -3.16 2.20 10.64
C LEU A 21 -4.29 1.34 11.23
N ASP A 22 -4.51 1.46 12.54
CA ASP A 22 -5.69 0.90 13.21
C ASP A 22 -6.94 1.78 12.99
N GLY A 23 -8.08 1.35 13.53
CA GLY A 23 -9.35 2.10 13.42
C GLY A 23 -9.35 3.46 14.13
N ARG A 24 -8.28 3.83 14.84
CA ARG A 24 -8.08 5.15 15.47
C ARG A 24 -7.01 5.98 14.74
N GLY A 25 -6.51 5.51 13.60
CA GLY A 25 -5.46 6.16 12.82
C GLY A 25 -4.06 6.03 13.44
N LYS A 26 -3.86 5.11 14.40
CA LYS A 26 -2.54 4.87 15.01
C LYS A 26 -1.81 3.75 14.26
N PRO A 27 -0.51 3.90 13.97
CA PRO A 27 0.29 2.84 13.38
C PRO A 27 0.29 1.57 14.24
N ILE A 28 -0.01 0.43 13.61
CA ILE A 28 0.11 -0.90 14.21
C ILE A 28 1.59 -1.28 14.23
N GLU A 29 2.08 -1.66 15.41
CA GLU A 29 3.49 -1.98 15.60
C GLU A 29 3.93 -3.14 14.70
N ARG A 30 5.00 -2.90 13.92
CA ARG A 30 5.65 -3.88 13.02
C ARG A 30 4.74 -4.44 11.93
N VAL A 31 3.63 -3.78 11.62
CA VAL A 31 2.75 -4.14 10.51
C VAL A 31 2.86 -3.10 9.40
N TYR A 32 3.16 -3.57 8.19
CA TYR A 32 3.37 -2.77 6.99
C TYR A 32 2.58 -3.37 5.84
N ALA A 33 2.15 -2.54 4.89
CA ALA A 33 1.53 -3.00 3.65
C ALA A 33 2.41 -2.64 2.45
N ARG A 34 2.22 -3.25 1.28
CA ARG A 34 2.88 -2.78 0.04
C ARG A 34 2.04 -3.17 -1.17
N GLY A 35 2.36 -2.58 -2.32
CA GLY A 35 1.62 -2.77 -3.56
C GLY A 35 0.14 -2.45 -3.37
N MET A 36 -0.73 -3.24 -3.98
CA MET A 36 -2.18 -2.98 -3.93
C MET A 36 -2.75 -3.03 -2.50
N SER A 37 -2.14 -3.78 -1.58
CA SER A 37 -2.57 -3.78 -0.17
C SER A 37 -2.29 -2.45 0.55
N ALA A 38 -1.41 -1.59 0.02
CA ALA A 38 -1.06 -0.28 0.57
C ALA A 38 -1.69 0.88 -0.21
N LEU A 39 -2.59 0.62 -1.16
CA LEU A 39 -3.17 1.66 -2.00
C LEU A 39 -3.87 2.77 -1.18
N GLY A 40 -4.48 2.42 -0.04
CA GLY A 40 -4.95 3.39 0.96
C GLY A 40 -5.79 4.54 0.40
N GLY A 41 -6.81 4.25 -0.42
CA GLY A 41 -7.74 5.27 -0.93
C GLY A 41 -7.22 6.14 -2.07
N ILE A 42 -6.10 5.80 -2.71
CA ILE A 42 -5.63 6.47 -3.93
C ILE A 42 -6.05 5.68 -5.18
N THR A 43 -6.38 6.36 -6.27
CA THR A 43 -6.62 5.71 -7.57
C THR A 43 -5.36 5.80 -8.43
N LEU A 44 -4.85 4.66 -8.89
CA LEU A 44 -3.73 4.61 -9.84
C LEU A 44 -4.26 4.68 -11.28
N GLY A 45 -4.38 5.90 -11.79
CA GLY A 45 -4.82 6.14 -13.16
C GLY A 45 -3.75 5.76 -14.18
N GLY A 46 -4.01 4.71 -14.97
CA GLY A 46 -3.23 4.37 -16.17
C GLY A 46 -2.50 3.02 -16.10
N HIS A 47 -2.21 2.45 -17.28
CA HIS A 47 -1.55 1.15 -17.40
C HIS A 47 -0.16 1.15 -16.75
N GLY A 48 0.19 0.04 -16.08
CA GLY A 48 1.49 -0.17 -15.46
C GLY A 48 1.71 0.56 -14.13
N HIS A 49 0.85 1.50 -13.71
CA HIS A 49 1.03 2.20 -12.43
C HIS A 49 0.99 1.26 -11.22
N HIS A 50 0.24 0.17 -11.28
CA HIS A 50 0.23 -0.86 -10.24
C HIS A 50 1.59 -1.56 -10.09
N LEU A 51 2.37 -1.67 -11.17
CA LEU A 51 3.75 -2.20 -11.11
C LEU A 51 4.69 -1.19 -10.46
N LEU A 52 4.63 0.08 -10.91
CA LEU A 52 5.41 1.16 -10.31
C LEU A 52 5.10 1.29 -8.81
N TRP A 53 3.82 1.23 -8.46
CA TRP A 53 3.36 1.27 -7.07
C TRP A 53 3.91 0.13 -6.23
N ALA A 54 3.88 -1.10 -6.75
CA ALA A 54 4.46 -2.27 -6.08
C ALA A 54 5.96 -2.10 -5.78
N VAL A 55 6.73 -1.58 -6.75
CA VAL A 55 8.16 -1.31 -6.57
C VAL A 55 8.38 -0.20 -5.55
N ALA A 56 7.73 0.95 -5.74
CA ALA A 56 7.92 2.13 -4.89
C ALA A 56 7.58 1.86 -3.42
N THR A 57 6.41 1.27 -3.17
CA THR A 57 5.99 0.91 -1.81
C THR A 57 6.85 -0.20 -1.21
N GLY A 58 7.33 -1.15 -2.01
CA GLY A 58 8.27 -2.17 -1.55
C GLY A 58 9.58 -1.57 -1.02
N THR A 59 10.14 -0.61 -1.74
CA THR A 59 11.33 0.15 -1.30
C THR A 59 11.04 0.99 -0.06
N ALA A 60 9.88 1.66 -0.01
CA ALA A 60 9.49 2.49 1.12
C ALA A 60 9.33 1.66 2.41
N VAL A 61 8.67 0.50 2.34
CA VAL A 61 8.56 -0.44 3.48
C VAL A 61 9.93 -0.90 3.95
N ALA A 62 10.81 -1.30 3.02
CA ALA A 62 12.15 -1.76 3.38
C ALA A 62 12.93 -0.67 4.15
N ARG A 63 12.83 0.59 3.71
CA ARG A 63 13.45 1.73 4.40
C ARG A 63 12.81 1.99 5.77
N SER A 64 11.48 1.94 5.87
CA SER A 64 10.80 2.13 7.15
C SER A 64 11.16 1.05 8.15
N ILE A 65 11.30 -0.20 7.70
CA ILE A 65 11.77 -1.31 8.52
C ILE A 65 13.21 -1.04 8.98
N ALA A 66 14.13 -0.77 8.05
CA ALA A 66 15.55 -0.59 8.36
C ALA A 66 15.82 0.53 9.38
N ASN A 67 15.03 1.61 9.38
CA ASN A 67 15.19 2.72 10.33
C ASN A 67 14.65 2.44 11.74
N ARG A 68 14.01 1.29 11.95
CA ARG A 68 13.28 0.93 13.19
C ARG A 68 13.78 -0.37 13.83
N PHE A 69 14.82 -0.97 13.26
CA PHE A 69 15.62 -2.03 13.85
C PHE A 69 16.98 -1.47 14.24
#